data_AF-U4UK18-F1
#
_entry.id   AF-U4UK18-F1
#
_cell.length_a   1.000
_cell.length_b   1.000
_cell.length_c   1.000
_cell.angle_alpha   90.00
_cell.angle_beta   90.00
_cell.angle_gamma   90.00
#
_symmetry.space_group_name_H-M   'P 1'
#
loop_
_entity.id
_entity.type
_entity.pdbx_description
1 polymer ?
#
loop_
_entity_poly.entity_id
_entity_poly.type
_entity_poly.pdbx_seq_one_letter_code
_entity_poly.pdbx_strand_id
1 'polypeptide(L)'
;MVMLEVFKETISVKYKAFLLSKATFITLVCDIITISLPFVLSYYSGGLWQKHNSLHLQPNVRFNGDFLLLAMSAQNQKPIVCSSFPYYKKYLGTLDACSTVKIREIDANLDNQVDALQFQTTIDLPEKMPIDAINIVLLLNYTLQASPFDARVK
;
A
#
# COMPACT_ATOMS: atom_id res chain seq x y z
N MET A 1 -50.03 -53.56 -32.82
CA MET A 1 -48.93 -54.31 -33.47
C MET A 1 -47.62 -53.71 -33.01
N VAL A 2 -46.77 -54.49 -32.36
CA VAL A 2 -45.45 -54.03 -31.87
C VAL A 2 -44.42 -54.51 -32.89
N MET A 3 -43.70 -53.58 -33.51
CA MET A 3 -42.67 -53.89 -34.50
C MET A 3 -41.34 -54.03 -33.76
N LEU A 4 -40.76 -55.23 -33.82
CA LEU A 4 -39.49 -55.53 -33.17
C LEU A 4 -38.36 -54.99 -34.05
N GLU A 5 -37.64 -53.95 -33.60
CA GLU A 5 -36.40 -53.53 -34.26
C GLU A 5 -35.34 -54.62 -34.01
N VAL A 6 -35.14 -55.48 -35.01
CA VAL A 6 -34.22 -56.63 -34.93
C VAL A 6 -32.76 -56.19 -35.01
N PHE A 7 -32.48 -55.05 -35.66
CA PHE A 7 -31.12 -54.56 -35.84
C PHE A 7 -31.11 -53.05 -36.09
N LYS A 8 -30.20 -52.34 -35.44
CA LYS A 8 -29.98 -50.90 -35.60
C LYS A 8 -28.49 -50.62 -35.58
N GLU A 9 -27.99 -50.04 -36.67
CA GLU A 9 -26.59 -49.64 -36.78
C GLU A 9 -26.49 -48.18 -37.23
N THR A 10 -25.61 -47.42 -36.59
CA THR A 10 -25.36 -46.01 -36.92
C THR A 10 -24.31 -45.91 -38.01
N ILE A 11 -24.70 -45.49 -39.21
CA ILE A 11 -23.78 -45.28 -40.32
C ILE A 11 -22.99 -43.98 -40.07
N SER A 12 -21.67 -44.08 -39.91
CA SER A 12 -20.78 -42.91 -39.82
C SER A 12 -20.30 -42.51 -41.22
N VAL A 13 -20.88 -41.45 -41.78
CA VAL A 13 -20.46 -40.92 -43.08
C VAL A 13 -19.24 -40.01 -42.87
N LYS A 14 -18.10 -40.42 -43.41
CA LYS A 14 -16.87 -39.61 -43.40
C LYS A 14 -16.78 -38.78 -44.67
N TYR A 15 -17.03 -37.48 -44.55
CA TYR A 15 -16.82 -36.53 -45.64
C TYR A 15 -15.32 -36.22 -45.79
N LYS A 16 -14.74 -36.60 -46.92
CA LYS A 16 -13.33 -36.36 -47.23
C LYS A 16 -13.23 -35.26 -48.28
N ALA A 17 -12.51 -34.19 -47.98
CA ALA A 17 -12.16 -33.15 -48.94
C ALA A 17 -10.68 -33.30 -49.33
N PHE A 18 -10.37 -33.07 -50.60
CA PHE A 18 -8.97 -33.02 -51.07
C PHE A 18 -8.30 -31.72 -50.62
N LEU A 19 -7.01 -31.74 -50.30
CA LEU A 19 -6.28 -30.60 -49.72
C LEU A 19 -6.37 -29.32 -50.56
N LEU A 20 -6.47 -29.45 -51.89
CA LEU A 20 -6.56 -28.34 -52.84
C LEU A 20 -8.00 -28.06 -53.33
N SER A 21 -9.01 -28.38 -52.54
CA SER A 21 -10.42 -28.11 -52.85
C SER A 21 -10.85 -26.71 -52.43
N LYS A 22 -11.93 -26.18 -53.02
CA LYS A 22 -12.59 -24.96 -52.52
C LYS A 22 -13.10 -25.13 -51.08
N ALA A 23 -13.53 -26.34 -50.72
CA ALA A 23 -14.00 -26.64 -49.38
C ALA A 23 -12.89 -26.51 -48.32
N THR A 24 -11.70 -27.04 -48.60
CA THR A 24 -10.55 -26.95 -47.68
C THR A 24 -10.01 -25.53 -47.55
N PHE A 25 -10.09 -24.73 -48.61
CA PHE A 25 -9.74 -23.31 -48.56
C PHE A 25 -10.68 -22.52 -47.65
N ILE A 26 -12.00 -22.73 -47.78
CA ILE A 26 -12.99 -22.05 -46.94
C ILE A 26 -12.80 -22.44 -45.47
N THR A 27 -12.59 -23.73 -45.17
CA THR A 27 -12.36 -24.17 -43.78
C THR A 27 -11.08 -23.55 -43.21
N LEU A 28 -9.99 -23.50 -43.98
CA LEU A 28 -8.74 -22.87 -43.54
C LEU A 28 -8.94 -21.38 -43.22
N VAL A 29 -9.67 -20.65 -44.06
CA VAL A 29 -9.99 -19.24 -43.81
C VAL A 29 -10.85 -19.08 -42.55
N CYS A 30 -11.87 -19.93 -42.37
CA CYS A 30 -12.68 -19.94 -41.15
C CYS A 30 -11.83 -20.22 -39.92
N ASP A 31 -10.92 -21.20 -39.96
CA ASP A 31 -10.02 -21.53 -38.85
C ASP A 31 -9.11 -20.36 -38.48
N ILE A 32 -8.52 -19.68 -39.48
CA ILE A 32 -7.71 -18.47 -39.25
C ILE A 32 -8.54 -17.37 -38.58
N ILE A 33 -9.77 -17.14 -39.03
CA ILE A 33 -10.65 -16.12 -38.45
C ILE A 33 -11.01 -16.51 -37.02
N THR A 34 -11.43 -17.75 -36.77
CA THR A 34 -11.80 -18.23 -35.44
C THR A 34 -10.64 -18.13 -34.45
N ILE A 35 -9.41 -18.39 -34.90
CA ILE A 35 -8.21 -18.26 -34.06
C ILE A 35 -7.86 -16.77 -33.85
N SER A 36 -7.89 -15.94 -34.87
CA SER A 36 -7.42 -14.53 -34.78
C SER A 36 -8.41 -13.58 -34.09
N LEU A 37 -9.72 -13.78 -34.28
CA LEU A 37 -10.77 -12.92 -33.73
C LEU A 37 -10.68 -12.69 -32.20
N PRO A 38 -10.52 -13.71 -31.33
CA PRO A 38 -10.42 -13.48 -29.90
C PRO A 38 -9.18 -12.66 -29.50
N PHE A 39 -8.05 -12.78 -30.22
CA PHE A 39 -6.86 -11.97 -29.96
C PHE A 39 -7.06 -10.52 -30.35
N VAL A 40 -7.69 -10.26 -31.50
CA VAL A 40 -8.01 -8.90 -31.94
C VAL A 40 -8.96 -8.23 -30.95
N LEU A 41 -10.03 -8.94 -30.55
CA LEU A 41 -10.99 -8.44 -29.55
C LEU A 41 -10.30 -8.15 -28.21
N SER A 42 -9.46 -9.07 -27.73
CA SER A 42 -8.71 -8.90 -26.49
C SER A 42 -7.67 -7.78 -26.56
N TYR A 43 -7.11 -7.50 -27.73
CA TYR A 43 -6.18 -6.38 -27.94
C TYR A 43 -6.90 -5.04 -27.85
N TYR A 44 -8.04 -4.89 -28.54
CA TYR A 44 -8.84 -3.66 -28.51
C TYR A 44 -9.53 -3.43 -27.16
N SER A 45 -9.94 -4.50 -26.48
CA SER A 45 -10.53 -4.39 -25.14
C SER A 45 -9.50 -4.15 -24.03
N GLY A 46 -8.21 -4.12 -24.35
CA GLY A 46 -7.14 -3.99 -23.36
C GLY A 46 -6.95 -5.20 -22.45
N GLY A 47 -7.53 -6.35 -22.79
CA GLY A 47 -7.51 -7.58 -21.99
C GLY A 47 -6.22 -8.40 -22.10
N LEU A 48 -5.40 -8.18 -23.14
CA LEU A 48 -4.15 -8.94 -23.34
C LEU A 48 -3.04 -8.57 -22.34
N TRP A 49 -3.16 -7.44 -21.63
CA TRP A 49 -2.17 -7.04 -20.64
C TRP A 49 -2.83 -6.28 -19.49
N GLN A 50 -2.84 -6.87 -18.29
CA GLN A 50 -3.27 -6.16 -17.09
C GLN A 50 -2.25 -5.05 -16.79
N LYS A 51 -2.63 -3.80 -17.06
CA LYS A 51 -1.81 -2.64 -16.75
C LYS A 51 -2.02 -2.28 -15.28
N HIS A 52 -1.28 -2.95 -14.38
CA HIS A 52 -1.21 -2.48 -13.00
C HIS A 52 -0.31 -1.25 -12.94
N ASN A 53 -0.87 -0.11 -12.55
CA ASN A 53 -0.08 1.06 -12.21
C ASN A 53 -0.09 1.21 -10.69
N SER A 54 1.01 0.84 -10.02
CA SER A 54 1.21 1.13 -8.61
C SER A 54 1.97 2.43 -8.46
N LEU A 55 1.31 3.46 -7.96
CA LEU A 55 1.95 4.74 -7.64
C LEU A 55 2.35 4.73 -6.18
N HIS A 56 3.66 4.86 -5.93
CA HIS A 56 4.18 5.11 -4.59
C HIS A 56 4.35 6.61 -4.44
N LEU A 57 3.49 7.23 -3.64
CA LEU A 57 3.55 8.65 -3.31
C LEU A 57 4.22 8.81 -1.94
N GLN A 58 5.12 9.77 -1.84
CA GLN A 58 5.71 10.16 -0.55
C GLN A 58 4.76 11.16 0.14
N PRO A 59 4.26 10.84 1.35
CA PRO A 59 3.45 11.79 2.11
C PRO A 59 4.34 12.91 2.66
N ASN A 60 3.80 14.12 2.72
CA ASN A 60 4.46 15.20 3.43
C ASN A 60 4.12 15.06 4.93
N VAL A 61 5.11 14.62 5.70
CA VAL A 61 5.03 14.42 7.15
C VAL A 61 5.83 15.53 7.82
N ARG A 62 5.19 16.26 8.74
CA ARG A 62 5.81 17.33 9.53
C ARG A 62 5.54 17.13 11.00
N PHE A 63 6.55 17.35 11.82
CA PHE A 63 6.43 17.30 13.26
C PHE A 63 5.70 18.56 13.77
N ASN A 64 4.65 18.38 14.59
CA ASN A 64 3.84 19.51 15.07
C ASN A 64 4.56 20.38 16.12
N GLY A 65 5.69 19.90 16.67
CA GLY A 65 6.32 20.49 17.84
C GLY A 65 5.84 19.86 19.16
N ASP A 66 4.77 19.06 19.11
CA ASP A 66 4.16 18.49 20.30
C ASP A 66 4.69 17.10 20.65
N PHE A 67 5.14 16.95 21.90
CA PHE A 67 5.62 15.69 22.44
C PHE A 67 5.22 15.49 23.90
N LEU A 68 5.14 14.22 24.29
CA LEU A 68 4.99 13.75 25.66
C LEU A 68 5.96 12.59 25.89
N LEU A 69 6.85 12.74 26.86
CA LEU A 69 7.79 11.71 27.29
C LEU A 69 7.49 11.37 28.74
N LEU A 70 7.40 10.07 29.01
CA LEU A 70 7.15 9.50 30.34
C LEU A 70 8.27 8.54 30.66
N ALA A 71 9.06 8.86 31.68
CA ALA A 71 10.05 7.94 32.24
C ALA A 71 9.52 7.37 33.56
N MET A 72 9.49 6.04 33.63
CA MET A 72 8.98 5.30 34.78
C MET A 72 10.13 4.54 35.46
N SER A 73 10.03 4.42 36.78
CA SER A 73 10.96 3.67 37.60
C SER A 73 10.16 2.85 38.60
N ALA A 74 10.55 1.60 38.83
CA ALA A 74 9.87 0.68 39.73
C ALA A 74 9.97 1.12 41.20
N GLN A 75 10.93 1.98 41.54
CA GLN A 75 11.15 2.44 42.91
C GLN A 75 10.30 3.67 43.30
N ASN A 76 9.81 4.48 42.36
CA ASN A 76 8.87 5.56 42.64
C ASN A 76 7.52 5.28 42.01
N GLN A 77 6.46 5.65 42.73
CA GLN A 77 5.11 5.67 42.18
C GLN A 77 4.86 6.86 41.24
N LYS A 78 5.73 7.88 41.25
CA LYS A 78 5.58 9.09 40.42
C LYS A 78 6.45 9.00 39.16
N PRO A 79 5.85 9.09 37.95
CA PRO A 79 6.60 9.13 36.71
C PRO A 79 7.25 10.52 36.51
N ILE A 80 8.40 10.54 35.85
CA ILE A 80 9.02 11.76 35.33
C ILE A 80 8.35 12.06 34.00
N VAL A 81 7.85 13.29 33.83
CA VAL A 81 7.05 13.67 32.67
C VAL A 81 7.66 14.89 32.00
N CYS A 82 8.04 14.76 30.73
CA CYS A 82 8.47 15.89 29.93
C CYS A 82 7.48 16.14 28.80
N SER A 83 6.98 17.36 28.69
CA SER A 83 5.89 17.66 27.76
C SER A 83 5.99 19.07 27.19
N SER A 84 5.69 19.21 25.90
CA SER A 84 5.46 20.53 25.29
C SER A 84 4.07 21.08 25.58
N PHE A 85 3.09 20.21 25.89
CA PHE A 85 1.69 20.59 26.02
C PHE A 85 1.46 21.65 27.10
N PRO A 86 0.70 22.73 26.79
CA PRO A 86 0.48 23.85 27.71
C PRO A 86 -0.30 23.43 28.96
N TYR A 87 -1.23 22.47 28.82
CA TYR A 87 -1.98 21.92 29.96
C TYR A 87 -1.06 21.22 30.95
N TYR A 88 -0.13 20.40 30.48
CA TYR A 88 0.84 19.70 31.33
C TYR A 88 1.78 20.68 32.01
N LYS A 89 2.33 21.66 31.28
CA LYS A 89 3.19 22.70 31.88
C LYS A 89 2.48 23.48 33.00
N LYS A 90 1.18 23.73 32.85
CA LYS A 90 0.39 24.48 33.83
C LYS A 90 0.09 23.70 35.11
N TYR A 91 -0.29 22.42 35.00
CA TYR A 91 -0.79 21.65 36.14
C TYR A 91 0.22 20.63 36.71
N LEU A 92 1.19 20.22 35.89
CA LEU A 92 2.13 19.12 36.18
C LEU A 92 3.59 19.56 35.99
N GLY A 93 3.86 20.87 35.89
CA GLY A 93 5.21 21.42 35.69
C GLY A 93 6.19 21.11 36.82
N THR A 94 5.71 20.69 38.01
CA THR A 94 6.57 20.20 39.10
C THR A 94 7.15 18.81 38.84
N LEU A 95 6.59 18.06 37.90
CA LEU A 95 7.07 16.74 37.45
C LEU A 95 7.95 16.85 36.20
N ASP A 96 8.13 18.06 35.66
CA ASP A 96 8.96 18.33 34.49
C ASP A 96 10.43 18.37 34.90
N ALA A 97 11.14 17.30 34.60
CA ALA A 97 12.56 17.13 34.89
C ALA A 97 13.44 17.22 33.63
N CYS A 98 12.89 17.65 32.50
CA CYS A 98 13.67 17.78 31.27
C CYS A 98 14.41 19.12 31.21
N SER A 99 15.73 19.03 31.09
CA SER A 99 16.62 20.19 31.00
C SER A 99 16.72 20.73 29.59
N THR A 100 16.91 19.82 28.63
CA THR A 100 17.13 20.16 27.23
C THR A 100 16.39 19.19 26.34
N VAL A 101 15.65 19.72 25.37
CA VAL A 101 14.99 18.95 24.31
C VAL A 101 15.43 19.54 22.98
N LYS A 102 16.02 18.71 22.12
CA LYS A 102 16.48 19.06 20.77
C LYS A 102 15.70 18.20 19.78
N ILE A 103 15.12 18.86 18.80
CA ILE A 103 14.32 18.22 17.76
C ILE A 103 14.80 18.74 16.42
N ARG A 104 15.08 17.84 15.49
CA ARG A 104 15.56 18.18 14.16
C ARG A 104 14.91 17.28 13.12
N GLU A 105 14.25 17.89 12.14
CA GLU A 105 13.88 17.22 10.89
C GLU A 105 15.10 17.19 9.97
N ILE A 106 15.37 16.03 9.38
CA ILE A 106 16.51 15.78 8.50
C ILE A 106 15.95 15.48 7.11
N ASP A 107 16.46 16.23 6.15
CA ASP A 107 16.32 16.02 4.71
C ASP A 107 17.71 15.60 4.21
N ALA A 108 17.86 14.32 3.86
CA ALA A 108 19.15 13.74 3.51
C ALA A 108 19.48 13.90 2.02
N ASN A 109 18.45 13.99 1.17
CA ASN A 109 18.59 14.11 -0.28
C ASN A 109 18.38 15.55 -0.81
N LEU A 110 18.06 16.50 0.08
CA LEU A 110 17.80 17.92 -0.18
C LEU A 110 16.61 18.15 -1.14
N ASP A 111 15.60 17.28 -1.08
CA ASP A 111 14.39 17.38 -1.90
C ASP A 111 13.26 18.22 -1.26
N ASN A 112 13.54 18.85 -0.11
CA ASN A 112 12.63 19.58 0.76
C ASN A 112 11.56 18.73 1.45
N GLN A 113 11.66 17.40 1.38
CA GLN A 113 10.86 16.47 2.14
C GLN A 113 11.63 15.97 3.35
N VAL A 114 10.90 15.64 4.41
CA VAL A 114 11.52 15.16 5.64
C VAL A 114 11.72 13.66 5.51
N ASP A 115 12.96 13.20 5.68
CA ASP A 115 13.32 11.80 5.64
C ASP A 115 13.36 11.18 7.05
N ALA A 116 13.86 11.95 8.02
CA ALA A 116 14.02 11.47 9.39
C ALA A 116 13.76 12.57 10.44
N LEU A 117 13.24 12.15 11.60
CA LEU A 117 13.07 13.00 12.77
C LEU A 117 14.07 12.58 13.86
N GLN A 118 14.99 13.47 14.21
CA GLN A 118 15.92 13.28 15.30
C GLN A 118 15.39 13.96 16.56
N PHE A 119 15.04 13.16 17.57
CA PHE A 119 14.62 13.62 18.89
C PHE A 119 15.69 13.28 19.93
N GLN A 120 16.20 14.27 20.63
CA GLN A 120 17.20 14.11 21.68
C GLN A 120 16.76 14.90 22.92
N THR A 121 16.83 14.28 24.09
CA THR A 121 16.50 14.93 25.36
C THR A 121 17.50 14.57 26.45
N THR A 122 17.70 15.51 27.37
CA THR A 122 18.45 15.31 28.60
C THR A 122 17.50 15.49 29.78
N ILE A 123 17.41 14.46 30.62
CA ILE A 123 16.55 14.40 31.80
C ILE A 123 17.45 14.58 33.03
N ASP A 124 17.15 15.57 33.85
CA ASP A 124 17.85 15.81 35.11
C ASP A 124 17.21 14.93 36.19
N LEU A 125 17.92 13.87 36.58
CA LEU A 125 17.45 12.96 37.62
C LEU A 125 17.81 13.52 39.00
N PRO A 126 16.84 13.76 39.90
CA PRO A 126 17.12 14.32 41.23
C PRO A 126 17.92 13.37 42.13
N GLU A 127 17.87 12.05 41.87
CA GLU A 127 18.65 11.02 42.58
C GLU A 127 19.19 9.97 41.59
N LYS A 128 20.10 9.07 42.02
CA LYS A 128 20.52 7.88 41.23
C LYS A 128 19.36 6.89 41.11
N MET A 129 18.31 7.28 40.42
CA MET A 129 17.11 6.50 40.22
C MET A 129 17.25 5.67 38.94
N PRO A 130 17.11 4.32 39.01
CA PRO A 130 17.08 3.51 37.81
C PRO A 130 15.78 3.78 37.03
N ILE A 131 15.90 4.11 35.75
CA ILE A 131 14.75 4.21 34.84
C ILE A 131 14.53 2.83 34.23
N ASP A 132 13.34 2.27 34.38
CA ASP A 132 13.00 0.95 33.84
C ASP A 132 12.32 1.03 32.48
N ALA A 133 11.53 2.08 32.25
CA ALA A 133 10.81 2.26 30.99
C ALA A 133 10.74 3.74 30.59
N ILE A 134 10.88 3.99 29.29
CA ILE A 134 10.68 5.31 28.67
C ILE A 134 9.63 5.15 27.57
N ASN A 135 8.55 5.91 27.69
CA ASN A 135 7.50 6.01 26.68
C ASN A 135 7.54 7.40 26.05
N ILE A 136 7.50 7.47 24.73
CA ILE A 136 7.52 8.72 23.99
C ILE A 136 6.35 8.74 23.02
N VAL A 137 5.58 9.82 23.06
CA VAL A 137 4.49 10.11 22.14
C VAL A 137 4.86 11.37 21.37
N LEU A 138 4.92 11.25 20.04
CA LEU A 138 5.24 12.34 19.12
C LEU A 138 4.03 12.59 18.22
N LEU A 139 3.61 13.85 18.11
CA LEU A 139 2.51 14.22 17.22
C LEU A 139 3.05 14.67 15.86
N LEU A 140 2.64 13.94 14.83
CA LEU A 140 3.03 14.14 13.44
C LEU A 140 1.80 14.56 12.63
N ASN A 141 1.92 15.66 11.90
CA ASN A 141 0.95 16.04 10.90
C ASN A 141 1.33 15.37 9.57
N TYR A 142 0.37 14.69 8.96
CA TYR A 142 0.57 14.06 7.66
C TYR A 142 -0.40 14.64 6.64
N THR A 143 0.10 14.87 5.42
CA THR A 143 -0.71 15.29 4.28
C THR A 143 -0.37 14.42 3.07
N LEU A 144 -1.40 13.81 2.49
CA LEU A 144 -1.29 13.05 1.25
C LEU A 144 -1.54 14.00 0.08
N GLN A 145 -0.56 14.12 -0.81
CA GLN A 145 -0.78 14.84 -2.06
C GLN A 145 -1.55 13.92 -3.01
N ALA A 146 -2.77 14.31 -3.39
CA ALA A 146 -3.51 13.59 -4.42
C ALA A 146 -2.83 13.80 -5.78
N SER A 147 -2.55 12.71 -6.50
CA SER A 147 -1.98 12.83 -7.84
C SER A 147 -3.04 13.41 -8.81
N PRO A 148 -2.68 14.34 -9.71
CA PRO A 148 -3.62 14.89 -10.69
C PRO A 148 -4.06 13.89 -11.77
N PHE A 149 -3.54 12.66 -11.76
CA PHE A 149 -3.82 11.63 -12.78
C PHE A 149 -5.14 10.88 -12.56
N ASP A 150 -5.72 10.93 -11.35
CA ASP A 150 -6.95 10.19 -11.05
C ASP A 150 -8.22 10.85 -11.62
N ALA A 151 -8.11 12.08 -12.14
CA ALA A 151 -9.23 12.81 -12.76
C ALA A 151 -9.33 12.63 -14.30
N ARG A 152 -8.41 11.88 -14.94
CA ARG A 152 -8.39 11.70 -16.41
C ARG A 152 -8.57 10.26 -16.86
N VAL A 153 -9.32 9.46 -16.11
CA VAL A 153 -9.87 8.20 -16.62
C VAL A 153 -11.37 8.41 -16.80
N LYS A 154 -11.72 8.92 -17.99
CA LYS A 154 -13.07 8.88 -18.57
C LYS A 154 -12.96 8.15 -19.89
#